data_AF-A0A7J5A5U3-F1
#
_entry.id   AF-A0A7J5A5U3-F1
#
_cell.length_a   1.000
_cell.length_b   1.000
_cell.length_c   1.000
_cell.angle_alpha   90.00
_cell.angle_beta   90.00
_cell.angle_gamma   90.00
#
_symmetry.space_group_name_H-M   'P 1'
#
loop_
_entity.id
_entity.type
_entity.pdbx_description
1 polymer ?
#
loop_
_entity_poly.entity_id
_entity_poly.type
_entity_poly.pdbx_seq_one_letter_code
_entity_poly.pdbx_strand_id
1 'polypeptide(L)' 'AKDCGPTCIKIIAKHYGKTINTQQLRNLSETTREGSSLLGLSEAVESIGFKSLGVKLAYNKLLEAPLPCIVHWNKNHYV' A
#
# COMPACT_ATOMS: atom_id res chain seq x y z
N ALA A 1 2.11 -15.85 -4.70
CA ALA A 1 1.64 -14.64 -5.41
C ALA A 1 0.75 -13.82 -4.46
N LYS A 2 1.33 -13.12 -3.46
CA LYS A 2 0.59 -12.31 -2.46
C LYS A 2 1.24 -10.94 -2.21
N ASP A 3 2.08 -10.48 -3.12
CA ASP A 3 3.06 -9.43 -2.81
C ASP A 3 2.64 -8.06 -3.34
N CYS A 4 1.41 -7.94 -3.88
CA CYS A 4 0.96 -6.72 -4.53
C CYS A 4 0.96 -5.53 -3.56
N GLY A 5 0.49 -5.71 -2.32
CA GLY A 5 0.54 -4.68 -1.27
C GLY A 5 1.96 -4.21 -0.93
N PRO A 6 2.85 -5.10 -0.42
CA PRO A 6 4.23 -4.71 -0.11
C PRO A 6 5.00 -4.16 -1.32
N THR A 7 4.69 -4.62 -2.54
CA THR A 7 5.30 -4.09 -3.77
C THR A 7 4.84 -2.66 -4.05
N CYS A 8 3.55 -2.35 -3.89
CA CYS A 8 3.04 -0.98 -4.02
C CYS A 8 3.73 -0.03 -3.05
N ILE A 9 3.87 -0.45 -1.78
CA ILE A 9 4.59 0.33 -0.76
C ILE A 9 6.04 0.58 -1.19
N LYS A 10 6.73 -0.44 -1.71
CA LYS A 10 8.11 -0.30 -2.21
C LYS A 10 8.22 0.72 -3.34
N ILE A 11 7.27 0.71 -4.28
CA ILE A 11 7.23 1.64 -5.42
C ILE A 11 7.05 3.07 -4.91
N ILE A 12 6.07 3.30 -4.02
CA ILE A 12 5.82 4.63 -3.43
C ILE A 12 7.01 5.11 -2.60
N ALA A 13 7.57 4.25 -1.74
CA ALA A 13 8.74 4.59 -0.95
C ALA A 13 9.91 5.03 -1.85
N LYS A 14 10.16 4.28 -2.93
CA LYS A 14 11.20 4.60 -3.90
C LYS A 14 10.92 5.92 -4.65
N HIS A 15 9.66 6.20 -4.98
CA HIS A 15 9.25 7.47 -5.59
C HIS A 15 9.64 8.68 -4.72
N TYR A 16 9.51 8.55 -3.39
CA TYR A 16 9.92 9.57 -2.43
C TYR A 16 11.39 9.44 -1.95
N GLY A 17 12.23 8.67 -2.66
CA GLY A 17 13.65 8.55 -2.36
C GLY A 17 14.02 7.62 -1.19
N LYS A 18 13.06 6.88 -0.63
CA LYS A 18 13.29 5.87 0.42
C LYS A 18 13.46 4.47 -0.19
N THR A 19 14.61 3.85 0.01
CA THR A 19 14.83 2.45 -0.38
C THR A 19 14.64 1.53 0.82
N ILE A 20 13.68 0.61 0.71
CA ILE A 20 13.30 -0.31 1.80
C ILE A 20 13.44 -1.75 1.33
N ASN A 21 13.92 -2.62 2.21
CA ASN A 21 14.05 -4.04 1.91
C ASN A 21 12.66 -4.67 1.72
N THR A 22 12.51 -5.50 0.68
CA THR A 22 11.26 -6.20 0.37
C THR A 22 10.84 -7.16 1.48
N GLN A 23 11.79 -7.82 2.16
CA GLN A 23 11.48 -8.68 3.29
C GLN A 23 10.92 -7.90 4.48
N GLN A 24 11.45 -6.69 4.74
CA GLN A 24 10.91 -5.81 5.78
C GLN A 24 9.47 -5.43 5.46
N LEU A 25 9.20 -5.03 4.21
CA LEU A 25 7.84 -4.67 3.78
C LEU A 25 6.85 -5.84 3.88
N ARG A 26 7.26 -7.06 3.54
CA ARG A 26 6.43 -8.26 3.73
C ARG A 26 6.08 -8.45 5.19
N ASN A 27 7.08 -8.42 6.07
CA ASN A 27 6.86 -8.60 7.51
C ASN A 27 5.92 -7.53 8.09
N LEU A 28 5.98 -6.31 7.57
CA LEU A 28 5.13 -5.20 8.01
C LEU A 28 3.70 -5.27 7.46
N SER A 29 3.51 -5.78 6.23
CA SER A 29 2.23 -5.70 5.51
C SER A 29 1.46 -7.03 5.39
N GLU A 30 2.11 -8.18 5.57
CA GLU A 30 1.51 -9.51 5.44
C GLU A 30 1.14 -10.11 6.81
N THR A 31 0.15 -9.51 7.47
CA THR A 31 -0.33 -9.95 8.81
C THR A 31 -1.25 -11.18 8.79
N THR A 32 -1.74 -11.64 7.63
CA THR A 32 -2.69 -12.76 7.56
C THR A 32 -2.38 -13.79 6.47
N ARG A 33 -2.83 -15.04 6.66
CA ARG A 33 -2.75 -16.10 5.65
C ARG A 33 -3.51 -15.76 4.36
N GLU A 34 -4.40 -14.77 4.35
CA GLU A 34 -5.19 -14.38 3.18
C GLU A 34 -4.52 -13.30 2.33
N GLY A 35 -3.52 -12.59 2.87
CA GLY A 35 -2.81 -11.49 2.22
C GLY A 35 -2.77 -10.23 3.08
N SER A 36 -2.46 -9.10 2.45
CA SER A 36 -2.38 -7.81 3.13
C SER A 36 -3.75 -7.11 3.17
N SER A 37 -4.24 -6.79 4.36
CA SER A 37 -5.47 -5.99 4.53
C SER A 37 -5.16 -4.50 4.33
N LEU A 38 -6.16 -3.69 3.97
CA LEU A 38 -5.97 -2.24 3.80
C LEU A 38 -5.47 -1.57 5.09
N LEU A 39 -5.89 -2.09 6.25
CA LEU A 39 -5.38 -1.67 7.56
C LEU A 39 -3.90 -2.03 7.73
N GLY A 40 -3.51 -3.27 7.43
CA GLY A 40 -2.12 -3.71 7.52
C GLY A 40 -1.20 -2.97 6.53
N LEU A 41 -1.70 -2.61 5.34
CA LEU A 41 -0.95 -1.71 4.45
C LEU A 41 -0.75 -0.35 5.11
N SER A 42 -1.82 0.26 5.65
CA SER A 42 -1.76 1.57 6.32
C SER A 42 -0.74 1.57 7.46
N GLU A 43 -0.80 0.58 8.35
CA GLU A 43 0.16 0.44 9.46
C GLU A 43 1.60 0.26 8.92
N ALA A 44 1.77 -0.52 7.85
CA ALA A 44 3.07 -0.72 7.25
C ALA A 44 3.65 0.58 6.66
N VAL A 45 2.89 1.38 5.91
CA VAL A 45 3.39 2.68 5.41
C VAL A 45 3.65 3.69 6.53
N GLU A 46 2.85 3.69 7.58
CA GLU A 46 3.07 4.56 8.74
C GLU A 46 4.34 4.18 9.50
N SER A 47 4.62 2.88 9.68
CA SER A 47 5.82 2.40 10.37
C SER A 47 7.13 2.80 9.68
N ILE A 48 7.10 3.09 8.37
CA ILE A 48 8.26 3.56 7.58
C ILE A 48 8.28 5.10 7.41
N GLY A 49 7.43 5.80 8.17
CA GLY A 49 7.40 7.25 8.27
C GLY A 49 6.68 7.95 7.13
N PHE A 50 5.66 7.32 6.54
CA PHE A 50 4.64 8.03 5.76
C PHE A 50 3.41 8.30 6.63
N LYS A 51 2.49 9.12 6.13
CA LYS A 51 1.14 9.24 6.66
C LYS A 51 0.20 8.68 5.61
N SER A 52 -0.67 7.75 5.99
CA SER A 52 -1.67 7.18 5.08
C SER A 52 -3.08 7.61 5.44
N LEU A 53 -3.96 7.55 4.45
CA LEU A 53 -5.39 7.79 4.62
C LEU A 53 -6.15 6.77 3.77
N GLY A 54 -6.86 5.86 4.44
CA GLY A 54 -7.74 4.91 3.77
C GLY A 54 -9.10 5.55 3.48
N VAL A 55 -9.50 5.60 2.20
CA VAL A 55 -10.77 6.18 1.78
C VAL A 55 -11.50 5.29 0.78
N LYS A 56 -12.83 5.32 0.83
CA LYS A 56 -13.69 4.77 -0.22
C LYS A 56 -14.22 5.93 -1.05
N LEU A 57 -13.80 6.01 -2.31
CA LEU A 57 -14.14 7.10 -3.21
C LEU A 57 -14.87 6.57 -4.45
N ALA A 58 -15.73 7.41 -5.02
CA ALA A 58 -16.24 7.20 -6.37
C ALA A 58 -15.14 7.50 -7.39
N TYR A 59 -15.23 6.90 -8.58
CA TYR A 59 -14.20 7.00 -9.62
C TYR A 59 -13.88 8.46 -10.02
N ASN A 60 -14.89 9.32 -10.11
CA ASN A 60 -14.69 10.75 -10.40
C ASN A 60 -13.82 11.45 -9.34
N LYS A 61 -13.96 11.09 -8.06
CA LYS A 61 -13.16 11.64 -6.97
C LYS A 61 -11.74 11.06 -6.91
N LEU A 62 -11.52 9.87 -7.45
CA LEU A 62 -10.18 9.31 -7.59
C LEU A 62 -9.30 10.16 -8.52
N LEU A 63 -9.90 10.81 -9.53
CA LEU A 63 -9.18 11.68 -10.46
C LEU A 63 -8.60 12.94 -9.78
N GLU A 64 -9.12 13.30 -8.61
CA GLU A 64 -8.65 14.44 -7.80
C GLU A 64 -7.65 14.01 -6.70
N ALA A 65 -7.34 12.71 -6.59
CA ALA A 65 -6.53 12.19 -5.49
C ALA A 65 -5.03 12.53 -5.66
N PRO A 66 -4.30 12.79 -4.56
CA PRO A 66 -2.85 12.93 -4.61
C PRO A 66 -2.17 11.65 -5.11
N LEU A 67 -1.19 11.81 -6.00
CA LEU A 67 -0.41 10.70 -6.57
C LEU A 67 1.04 10.72 -6.04
N PRO A 68 1.71 9.55 -5.96
CA PRO A 68 1.16 8.21 -6.18
C PRO A 68 0.26 7.75 -5.01
N CYS A 69 -0.76 6.95 -5.32
CA CYS A 69 -1.64 6.32 -4.33
C CYS A 69 -1.76 4.81 -4.59
N ILE A 70 -2.24 4.06 -3.59
CA ILE A 70 -2.52 2.62 -3.71
C ILE A 70 -4.03 2.42 -3.87
N VAL A 71 -4.43 1.67 -4.88
CA VAL A 71 -5.84 1.36 -5.18
C VAL A 71 -6.10 -0.12 -4.95
N HIS A 72 -7.19 -0.44 -4.26
CA HIS A 72 -7.68 -1.81 -4.14
C HIS A 72 -8.50 -2.18 -5.39
N TRP A 73 -8.03 -3.16 -6.15
CA TRP A 73 -8.60 -3.61 -7.41
C TRP A 73 -9.25 -4.99 -7.29
N ASN A 74 -10.45 -5.14 -7.85
CA ASN A 74 -11.19 -6.40 -7.97
C ASN A 74 -11.29 -7.25 -6.66
N LYS A 75 -11.28 -6.59 -5.50
CA LYS A 75 -11.36 -7.21 -4.16
C LYS A 75 -10.24 -8.18 -3.78
N ASN A 76 -9.17 -8.28 -4.59
CA ASN A 76 -8.11 -9.26 -4.37
C ASN A 76 -6.71 -8.77 -4.76
N HIS A 77 -6.57 -7.52 -5.20
CA HIS A 77 -5.31 -6.99 -5.70
C HIS A 77 -5.09 -5.53 -5.32
N TYR A 78 -3.83 -5.11 -5.23
CA TYR A 78 -3.45 -3.71 -5.02
C TYR A 78 -2.58 -3.24 -6.19
N VAL A 79 -2.85 -2.02 -6.64
CA VAL A 79 -2.11 -1.34 -7.71
C VAL A 79 -1.69 0.07 -7.28
#